data_AF-A0A175WHR3-F1
#
_entry.id   AF-A0A175WHR3-F1
#
_cell.length_a   1.000
_cell.length_b   1.000
_cell.length_c   1.000
_cell.angle_alpha   90.00
_cell.angle_beta   90.00
_cell.angle_gamma   90.00
#
_symmetry.space_group_name_H-M   'P 1'
#
loop_
_entity.id
_entity.type
_entity.pdbx_description
1 polymer ?
#
loop_
_entity_poly.entity_id
_entity_poly.type
_entity_poly.pdbx_seq_one_letter_code
_entity_poly.pdbx_strand_id
1 'polypeptide(L)'
;MLRSISESHIPVRTFADILSTGRTATKILVALIVETIVHRNAGGNIRHALRDILMLDRAFELNEIAIIHHTDCGTLTSTDLQIRTHIKARVNKAHWAEVDEIEFGSMVE
;
A
#
# COMPACT_ATOMS: atom_id res chain seq x y z
N MET A 1 -15.25 -6.05 -11.20
CA MET A 1 -16.19 -6.18 -10.07
C MET A 1 -15.45 -5.73 -8.81
N LEU A 2 -15.66 -4.52 -8.31
CA LEU A 2 -14.95 -4.03 -7.12
C LEU A 2 -15.53 -4.70 -5.87
N ARG A 3 -14.75 -5.56 -5.21
CA ARG A 3 -15.05 -6.08 -3.87
C ARG A 3 -14.23 -5.31 -2.85
N SER A 4 -14.91 -4.59 -1.96
CA SER A 4 -14.29 -3.99 -0.77
C SER A 4 -14.11 -5.08 0.29
N ILE A 5 -12.87 -5.35 0.69
CA ILE A 5 -12.53 -6.24 1.80
C ILE A 5 -11.85 -5.37 2.86
N SER A 6 -12.52 -5.17 3.99
CA SER A 6 -12.03 -4.43 5.15
C SER A 6 -11.62 -5.45 6.22
N GLU A 7 -10.36 -5.89 6.23
CA GLU A 7 -9.82 -6.64 7.36
C GLU A 7 -8.38 -6.20 7.70
N SER A 8 -8.24 -5.92 8.99
CA SER A 8 -7.05 -5.56 9.74
C SER A 8 -5.85 -6.49 9.49
N HIS A 9 -4.68 -5.89 9.22
CA HIS A 9 -3.35 -6.49 9.37
C HIS A 9 -3.18 -7.90 8.77
N ILE A 10 -3.04 -7.97 7.44
CA ILE A 10 -2.51 -9.18 6.77
C ILE A 10 -0.97 -9.11 6.83
N PRO A 11 -0.28 -9.95 7.62
CA PRO A 11 1.18 -10.02 7.56
C PRO A 11 1.60 -10.59 6.21
N VAL A 12 2.48 -9.88 5.50
CA VAL A 12 3.11 -10.38 4.27
C VAL A 12 4.05 -11.53 4.67
N ARG A 13 3.65 -12.77 4.40
CA ARG A 13 4.55 -13.93 4.56
C ARG A 13 5.65 -13.84 3.51
N THR A 14 6.90 -13.96 3.94
CA THR A 14 8.03 -14.03 3.01
C THR A 14 8.16 -15.44 2.44
N PHE A 15 8.82 -15.59 1.28
CA PHE A 15 9.00 -16.87 0.58
C PHE A 15 9.54 -18.01 1.47
N ALA A 16 10.28 -17.68 2.54
CA ALA A 16 10.85 -18.62 3.50
C ALA A 16 9.81 -19.27 4.44
N ASP A 17 8.72 -18.58 4.79
CA ASP A 17 7.75 -19.08 5.77
C ASP A 17 6.86 -20.20 5.20
N ILE A 18 6.69 -20.23 3.88
CA ILE A 18 5.78 -21.13 3.16
C ILE A 18 6.38 -22.55 3.00
N LEU A 19 7.70 -22.67 2.90
CA LEU A 19 8.36 -23.97 2.67
C LEU A 19 8.52 -24.82 3.95
N SER A 20 8.39 -24.23 5.14
CA SER A 20 8.64 -24.93 6.41
C SER A 20 7.48 -25.81 6.90
N THR A 21 6.25 -25.63 6.42
CA THR A 21 5.06 -26.30 6.95
C THR A 21 4.65 -27.58 6.20
N GLY A 22 5.57 -28.21 5.47
CA GLY A 22 5.32 -29.31 4.54
C GLY A 22 4.86 -30.66 5.11
N ARG A 23 4.29 -30.76 6.32
CA ARG A 23 3.87 -32.06 6.90
C ARG A 23 2.64 -32.00 7.81
N THR A 24 1.49 -31.45 7.40
CA THR A 24 0.20 -31.85 8.03
C THR A 24 -1.04 -31.56 7.17
N ALA A 25 -1.46 -32.59 6.44
CA ALA A 25 -2.85 -33.00 6.19
C ALA A 25 -3.97 -31.94 5.97
N THR A 26 -4.31 -31.74 4.70
CA THR A 26 -5.66 -31.98 4.11
C THR A 26 -6.91 -31.22 4.62
N LYS A 27 -6.84 -30.23 5.52
CA LYS A 27 -8.01 -29.41 5.90
C LYS A 27 -7.87 -27.89 5.79
N ILE A 28 -6.71 -27.39 5.37
CA ILE A 28 -6.47 -25.98 5.02
C ILE A 28 -6.32 -25.92 3.50
N LEU A 29 -7.41 -26.23 2.79
CA LEU A 29 -7.49 -26.22 1.32
C LEU A 29 -8.29 -24.99 0.80
N VAL A 30 -8.26 -23.89 1.56
CA VAL A 30 -8.68 -22.54 1.13
C VAL A 30 -7.58 -21.52 1.48
N ALA A 31 -6.33 -21.94 1.29
CA ALA A 31 -5.27 -21.02 0.93
C ALA A 31 -4.92 -21.36 -0.51
N LEU A 32 -5.84 -21.05 -1.43
CA LEU A 32 -5.47 -20.92 -2.83
C LEU A 32 -4.33 -19.89 -2.82
N ILE A 33 -3.13 -20.35 -3.14
CA ILE A 33 -2.00 -19.48 -3.42
C ILE A 33 -2.38 -18.77 -4.72
N VAL A 34 -3.22 -17.76 -4.62
CA VAL A 34 -3.35 -16.77 -5.68
C VAL A 34 -2.09 -15.93 -5.49
N GLU A 35 -1.06 -16.22 -6.27
CA GLU A 35 0.07 -15.31 -6.40
C GLU A 35 -0.50 -13.96 -6.81
N THR A 36 -0.48 -13.00 -5.89
CA THR A 36 -1.05 -11.67 -6.08
C THR A 36 0.04 -10.64 -5.90
N ILE A 37 -0.04 -9.56 -6.67
CA ILE A 37 0.91 -8.47 -6.58
C ILE A 37 0.41 -7.50 -5.51
N VAL A 38 1.16 -7.39 -4.41
CA VAL A 38 0.80 -6.51 -3.30
C VAL A 38 1.55 -5.19 -3.43
N HIS A 39 0.81 -4.12 -3.76
CA HIS A 39 1.32 -2.74 -3.71
C HIS A 39 0.89 -2.06 -2.42
N ARG A 40 1.82 -1.36 -1.74
CA ARG A 40 1.53 -0.63 -0.50
C ARG A 40 2.10 0.79 -0.57
N ASN A 41 1.27 1.76 -0.24
CA ASN A 41 1.67 3.15 -0.03
C ASN A 41 0.86 3.76 1.12
N ALA A 42 1.20 5.00 1.52
CA ALA A 42 0.49 5.71 2.56
C ALA A 42 -1.00 5.89 2.18
N GLY A 43 -1.90 5.44 3.06
CA GLY A 43 -3.34 5.55 2.86
C GLY A 43 -3.95 4.59 1.84
N GLY A 44 -3.17 3.74 1.16
CA GLY A 44 -3.66 2.96 0.02
C GLY A 44 -4.10 3.86 -1.13
N ASN A 45 -3.42 4.99 -1.32
CA ASN A 45 -3.77 6.02 -2.30
C ASN A 45 -3.52 5.52 -3.74
N ILE A 46 -4.60 5.41 -4.51
CA ILE A 46 -4.55 4.92 -5.89
C ILE A 46 -3.73 5.80 -6.83
N ARG A 47 -3.68 7.13 -6.61
CA ARG A 47 -2.91 8.05 -7.45
C ARG A 47 -1.42 7.74 -7.40
N HIS A 48 -0.92 7.47 -6.19
CA HIS A 48 0.48 7.07 -5.97
C HIS A 48 0.79 5.65 -6.44
N ALA A 49 -0.20 4.76 -6.49
CA ALA A 49 -0.02 3.39 -6.99
C ALA A 49 -0.15 3.27 -8.51
N LEU A 50 -0.78 4.24 -9.19
CA LEU A 50 -1.20 4.11 -10.59
C LEU A 50 -0.04 3.81 -11.54
N ARG A 51 1.11 4.49 -11.37
CA ARG A 51 2.31 4.25 -12.18
C ARG A 51 2.68 2.76 -12.16
N ASP A 52 2.75 2.20 -10.96
CA ASP A 52 3.21 0.82 -10.77
C ASP A 52 2.15 -0.17 -11.25
N ILE A 53 0.86 0.10 -11.02
CA ILE A 53 -0.25 -0.68 -11.59
C ILE A 53 -0.13 -0.76 -13.11
N LEU A 54 0.11 0.36 -13.80
CA LEU A 54 0.23 0.39 -15.27
C LEU A 54 1.47 -0.37 -15.76
N MET A 55 2.59 -0.29 -15.05
CA MET A 55 3.79 -1.05 -15.38
C MET A 55 3.55 -2.56 -15.22
N LEU A 56 2.85 -2.95 -14.16
CA LEU A 56 2.51 -4.34 -13.87
C LEU A 56 1.46 -4.88 -14.84
N ASP A 57 0.45 -4.09 -15.19
CA ASP A 57 -0.54 -4.45 -16.19
C ASP A 57 0.09 -4.72 -17.55
N ARG A 58 1.05 -3.89 -17.97
CA ARG A 58 1.81 -4.12 -19.20
C ARG A 58 2.62 -5.43 -19.17
N ALA A 59 3.07 -5.88 -18.00
CA ALA A 59 3.92 -7.06 -17.85
C ALA A 59 3.13 -8.36 -17.58
N PHE A 60 1.99 -8.25 -16.90
CA PHE A 60 1.24 -9.39 -16.34
C PHE A 60 -0.24 -9.44 -16.76
N GLU A 61 -0.74 -8.44 -17.49
CA GLU A 61 -2.14 -8.33 -17.93
C GLU A 61 -3.11 -8.47 -16.74
N LEU A 62 -3.13 -7.44 -15.87
CA LEU A 62 -3.89 -7.47 -14.63
C LEU A 62 -5.40 -7.43 -14.90
N ASN A 63 -6.10 -8.53 -14.63
CA ASN A 63 -7.54 -8.62 -14.85
C ASN A 63 -8.39 -8.17 -13.65
N GLU A 64 -7.80 -8.16 -12.45
CA GLU A 64 -8.48 -7.81 -11.21
C GLU A 64 -7.56 -6.97 -10.30
N ILE A 65 -8.13 -5.94 -9.68
CA ILE A 65 -7.46 -5.07 -8.70
C ILE A 65 -8.38 -4.93 -7.49
N ALA A 66 -7.84 -5.17 -6.30
CA ALA A 66 -8.49 -4.91 -5.03
C ALA A 66 -7.80 -3.73 -4.33
N ILE A 67 -8.57 -2.72 -3.92
CA ILE A 67 -8.09 -1.58 -3.13
C ILE A 67 -8.52 -1.80 -1.69
N ILE A 68 -7.56 -1.83 -0.76
CA ILE A 68 -7.80 -2.11 0.65
C ILE A 68 -7.36 -0.89 1.46
N HIS A 69 -8.34 -0.18 2.01
CA HIS A 69 -8.13 0.79 3.08
C HIS A 69 -8.38 0.14 4.43
N HIS A 70 -7.82 0.74 5.48
CA HIS A 70 -8.10 0.34 6.86
C HIS A 70 -8.70 1.51 7.63
N THR A 71 -9.45 1.19 8.69
CA THR A 71 -9.87 2.17 9.69
C THR A 71 -8.67 2.67 10.49
N ASP A 72 -8.81 3.81 11.16
CA ASP A 72 -7.71 4.44 11.92
C ASP A 72 -6.47 4.70 11.04
N CYS A 73 -6.70 5.18 9.82
CA CYS A 73 -5.63 5.47 8.88
C CYS A 73 -4.96 6.81 9.19
N GLY A 74 -3.64 6.82 9.36
CA GLY A 74 -2.88 8.04 9.66
C GLY A 74 -2.92 9.12 8.57
N THR A 75 -3.33 8.79 7.34
CA THR A 75 -3.56 9.80 6.28
C THR A 75 -4.90 10.54 6.44
N LEU A 76 -5.72 10.16 7.42
CA LEU A 76 -6.96 10.83 7.80
C LEU A 76 -6.78 11.83 8.95
N THR A 77 -5.56 12.04 9.44
CA THR A 77 -5.30 12.88 10.63
C THR A 77 -4.32 14.03 10.41
N SER A 78 -3.68 14.11 9.25
CA SER A 78 -2.61 15.08 8.98
C SER A 78 -2.76 15.67 7.59
N THR A 79 -2.89 17.00 7.48
CA THR A 79 -2.96 17.69 6.17
C THR A 79 -1.60 17.73 5.49
N ASP A 80 -1.59 17.90 4.16
CA ASP A 80 -0.34 18.07 3.39
C ASP A 80 0.49 19.25 3.92
N LEU A 81 -0.16 20.34 4.35
CA LEU A 81 0.51 21.47 4.99
C LEU A 81 1.18 21.07 6.30
N GLN A 82 0.49 20.34 7.18
CA GLN A 82 1.06 19.88 8.45
C GLN A 82 2.27 18.97 8.23
N ILE A 83 2.20 18.08 7.23
CA ILE A 83 3.30 17.20 6.84
C ILE A 83 4.49 18.03 6.33
N ARG A 84 4.26 18.98 5.40
CA ARG A 84 5.30 19.89 4.90
C ARG A 84 5.96 20.67 6.02
N THR A 85 5.18 21.29 6.90
CA THR A 85 5.69 22.06 8.04
C THR A 85 6.53 21.19 8.97
N HIS A 86 6.07 19.97 9.26
CA HIS A 86 6.81 19.02 10.09
C HIS A 86 8.16 18.63 9.48
N ILE A 87 8.20 18.37 8.17
CA ILE A 87 9.43 18.01 7.46
C ILE A 87 10.38 19.21 7.39
N LYS A 88 9.89 20.40 7.01
CA LYS A 88 10.70 21.63 6.90
C LYS A 88 11.36 22.05 8.22
N ALA A 89 10.76 21.72 9.36
CA ALA A 89 11.34 21.94 10.68
C ALA A 89 12.57 21.03 10.98
N ARG A 90 12.79 19.98 10.19
CA ARG A 90 13.82 18.95 10.43
C ARG A 90 14.89 18.86 9.34
N VAL A 91 14.66 19.48 8.18
CA VAL A 91 15.60 19.47 7.04
C VAL A 91 16.23 20.84 6.82
N ASN A 92 17.40 20.88 6.20
CA ASN A 92 18.05 22.13 5.80
C ASN A 92 17.14 22.91 4.81
N LYS A 93 17.13 24.24 4.93
CA LYS A 93 16.41 25.16 4.01
C LYS A 93 16.71 24.91 2.54
N ALA A 94 17.90 24.40 2.20
CA ALA A 94 18.26 24.01 0.85
C ALA A 94 17.30 22.99 0.20
N HIS A 95 16.64 22.14 1.00
CA HIS A 95 15.71 21.11 0.51
C HIS A 95 14.24 21.55 0.52
N TRP A 96 13.93 22.78 0.92
CA TRP A 96 12.54 23.21 1.08
C TRP A 96 11.75 23.19 -0.24
N ALA A 97 12.40 23.53 -1.35
CA ALA A 97 11.78 23.47 -2.67
C ALA A 97 11.39 22.02 -3.04
N GLU A 98 12.29 21.06 -2.85
CA GLU A 98 12.00 19.64 -3.07
C GLU A 98 10.84 19.17 -2.19
N VAL A 99 10.81 19.59 -0.92
CA VAL A 99 9.70 19.27 -0.02
C VAL A 99 8.39 19.88 -0.48
N ASP A 100 8.37 21.05 -1.11
CA ASP A 100 7.15 21.69 -1.61
C ASP A 100 6.58 21.05 -2.87
N GLU A 101 7.40 20.38 -3.67
CA GLU A 101 6.99 19.68 -4.89
C GLU A 101 6.36 18.31 -4.62
N ILE A 102 6.54 17.72 -3.43
CA ILE A 102 5.99 16.40 -3.11
C ILE A 102 4.48 16.48 -2.97
N GLU A 103 3.71 15.75 -3.78
CA GLU A 103 2.29 15.51 -3.52
C GLU A 103 2.15 14.42 -2.45
N PHE A 104 1.84 14.77 -1.20
CA PHE A 104 1.75 13.78 -0.11
C PHE A 104 0.46 12.97 -0.21
N GLY A 105 -0.64 13.58 -0.65
CA GLY A 105 -1.91 12.90 -0.85
C GLY A 105 -2.61 12.57 0.47
N SER A 106 -2.54 13.48 1.45
CA SER A 106 -3.47 13.52 2.58
C SER A 106 -4.91 13.50 2.07
N MET A 107 -5.77 12.79 2.80
CA MET A 107 -7.22 12.79 2.54
C MET A 107 -7.95 13.89 3.32
N VAL A 108 -7.22 14.66 4.13
CA VAL A 108 -7.70 15.83 4.86
C VAL A 108 -7.10 17.08 4.22
N GLU A 109 -7.97 18.01 3.84
CA GLU A 109 -7.61 19.34 3.31
C GLU A 109 -7.06 20.26 4.42
#